data_AF-A0A969YQX4-F1
#
_entry.id   AF-A0A969YQX4-F1
#
_cell.length_a   1.000
_cell.length_b   1.000
_cell.length_c   1.000
_cell.angle_alpha   90.00
_cell.angle_beta   90.00
_cell.angle_gamma   90.00
#
_symmetry.space_group_name_H-M   'P 1'
#
loop_
_entity.id
_entity.type
_entity.pdbx_description
1 polymer ?
#
loop_
_entity_poly.entity_id
_entity_poly.type
_entity_poly.pdbx_seq_one_letter_code
_entity_poly.pdbx_strand_id
1 'polypeptide(L)'
;MVQSTEDSLNTIAEEIRDLYASDPGNAERLLEDYLERKLEGFSLEDRISHVGRVSACFRTRKPEGIPSGDRDDNQSAHLLAILLGEKISGLDPTTPETSRKLAASLNRVFDNLNDLVTVIRTTLLGKDPCFQTIRHIISADLKGEQESKSLEAHLRQIKGAFLITREAFRTAARTEVARILDELDPEKIAGGSEKGLKFGFMRRADLFEIYKEKYDDVRKWFASERFLEDFIREFEKVCQRLVSEKGGLYENA
;
A
#
# COMPACT_ATOMS: atom_id res chain seq x y z
N MET A 1 32.03 -55.91 -21.95
CA MET A 1 31.93 -55.67 -20.49
C MET A 1 31.42 -54.26 -20.12
N VAL A 2 30.88 -53.45 -21.05
CA VAL A 2 30.44 -52.06 -20.75
C VAL A 2 28.94 -51.97 -20.40
N GLN A 3 28.10 -52.89 -20.93
CA GLN A 3 26.64 -52.89 -20.73
C GLN A 3 26.18 -53.14 -19.28
N SER A 4 26.91 -53.92 -18.47
CA SER A 4 26.47 -54.25 -17.10
C SER A 4 26.53 -53.11 -16.09
N THR A 5 27.20 -51.99 -16.40
CA THR A 5 27.30 -50.84 -15.48
C THR A 5 26.25 -49.76 -15.73
N GLU A 6 25.70 -49.67 -16.94
CA GLU A 6 24.62 -48.72 -17.26
C GLU A 6 23.26 -49.20 -16.75
N ASP A 7 22.99 -50.51 -16.83
CA ASP A 7 21.76 -51.11 -16.28
C ASP A 7 21.66 -50.95 -14.76
N SER A 8 22.80 -51.05 -14.05
CA SER A 8 22.84 -50.85 -12.59
C SER A 8 22.55 -49.40 -12.19
N LEU A 9 22.98 -48.43 -12.99
CA LEU A 9 22.77 -47.00 -12.71
C LEU A 9 21.32 -46.55 -12.95
N ASN A 10 20.69 -47.05 -14.00
CA ASN A 10 19.28 -46.77 -14.27
C ASN A 10 18.37 -47.38 -13.20
N THR A 11 18.68 -48.60 -12.75
CA THR A 11 17.95 -49.27 -11.66
C THR A 11 18.05 -48.48 -10.35
N ILE A 12 19.26 -48.01 -9.99
CA ILE A 12 19.45 -47.16 -8.80
C ILE A 12 18.70 -45.82 -8.93
N ALA A 13 18.70 -45.21 -10.12
CA ALA A 13 18.00 -43.95 -10.35
C ALA A 13 16.46 -44.10 -10.27
N GLU A 14 15.91 -45.25 -10.68
CA GLU A 14 14.48 -45.55 -10.54
C GLU A 14 14.12 -45.82 -9.08
N GLU A 15 14.90 -46.63 -8.36
CA GLU A 15 14.69 -46.91 -6.93
C GLU A 15 14.76 -45.61 -6.08
N ILE A 16 15.63 -44.67 -6.43
CA ILE A 16 15.71 -43.34 -5.79
C ILE A 16 14.43 -42.51 -6.05
N ARG A 17 13.86 -42.56 -7.27
CA ARG A 17 12.61 -41.84 -7.59
C ARG A 17 11.43 -42.42 -6.83
N ASP A 18 11.35 -43.74 -6.70
CA ASP A 18 10.29 -44.42 -5.97
C ASP A 18 10.37 -44.14 -4.46
N LEU A 19 11.58 -44.08 -3.90
CA LEU A 19 11.81 -43.70 -2.50
C LEU A 19 11.39 -42.24 -2.23
N TYR A 20 11.75 -41.31 -3.12
CA TYR A 20 11.35 -39.91 -3.00
C TYR A 20 9.82 -39.74 -3.14
N ALA A 21 9.19 -40.48 -4.06
CA ALA A 21 7.73 -40.42 -4.27
C ALA A 21 6.93 -40.99 -3.08
N SER A 22 7.51 -41.93 -2.33
CA SER A 22 6.83 -42.63 -1.24
C SER A 22 6.80 -41.82 0.07
N ASP A 23 7.85 -41.05 0.38
CA ASP A 23 7.88 -40.14 1.54
C ASP A 23 8.82 -38.94 1.29
N PRO A 24 8.29 -37.83 0.71
CA PRO A 24 9.09 -36.64 0.43
C PRO A 24 9.65 -35.95 1.68
N GLY A 25 9.04 -36.15 2.85
CA GLY A 25 9.42 -35.49 4.10
C GLY A 25 10.64 -36.12 4.78
N ASN A 26 10.86 -37.43 4.58
CA ASN A 26 12.03 -38.16 5.08
C ASN A 26 12.96 -38.65 3.96
N ALA A 27 12.73 -38.24 2.72
CA ALA A 27 13.45 -38.73 1.55
C ALA A 27 14.98 -38.59 1.69
N GLU A 28 15.47 -37.49 2.28
CA GLU A 28 16.90 -37.25 2.45
C GLU A 28 17.57 -38.38 3.26
N ARG A 29 17.04 -38.71 4.44
CA ARG A 29 17.56 -39.78 5.29
C ARG A 29 17.41 -41.15 4.65
N LEU A 30 16.26 -41.41 4.02
CA LEU A 30 16.00 -42.70 3.36
C LEU A 30 16.92 -42.93 2.16
N LEU A 31 17.26 -41.88 1.42
CA LEU A 31 18.18 -41.93 0.29
C LEU A 31 19.63 -42.10 0.76
N GLU A 32 20.03 -41.43 1.84
CA GLU A 32 21.35 -41.60 2.44
C GLU A 32 21.55 -43.03 2.93
N ASP A 33 20.60 -43.58 3.72
CA ASP A 33 20.65 -44.96 4.22
C ASP A 33 20.65 -46.00 3.08
N TYR A 34 19.94 -45.70 1.99
CA TYR A 34 19.87 -46.58 0.83
C TYR A 34 21.18 -46.57 0.04
N LEU A 35 21.76 -45.39 -0.21
CA LEU A 35 23.04 -45.25 -0.92
C LEU A 35 24.19 -45.84 -0.09
N GLU A 36 24.17 -45.67 1.23
CA GLU A 36 25.18 -46.24 2.13
C GLU A 36 25.19 -47.77 2.07
N ARG A 37 24.01 -48.39 2.09
CA ARG A 37 23.85 -49.86 1.94
C ARG A 37 24.22 -50.36 0.54
N LYS A 38 23.81 -49.64 -0.51
CA LYS A 38 24.07 -50.07 -1.90
C LYS A 38 25.54 -49.95 -2.29
N LEU A 39 26.26 -49.01 -1.67
CA LEU A 39 27.68 -48.75 -1.91
C LEU A 39 28.59 -49.36 -0.82
N GLU A 40 28.03 -50.22 0.03
CA GLU A 40 28.79 -51.01 1.00
C GLU A 40 29.78 -51.92 0.26
N GLY A 41 31.08 -51.82 0.60
CA GLY A 41 32.15 -52.56 -0.08
C GLY A 41 32.87 -51.84 -1.22
N PHE A 42 32.39 -50.68 -1.69
CA PHE A 42 33.13 -49.85 -2.65
C PHE A 42 34.16 -48.95 -1.96
N SER A 43 35.29 -48.70 -2.63
CA SER A 43 36.29 -47.73 -2.15
C SER A 43 35.71 -46.32 -2.10
N LEU A 44 36.29 -45.42 -1.29
CA LEU A 44 35.78 -44.05 -1.15
C LEU A 44 35.79 -43.29 -2.48
N GLU A 45 36.78 -43.55 -3.34
CA GLU A 45 36.89 -42.96 -4.67
C GLU A 45 35.81 -43.51 -5.63
N ASP A 46 35.52 -44.81 -5.57
CA ASP A 46 34.46 -45.43 -6.36
C ASP A 46 33.07 -44.97 -5.91
N ARG A 47 32.86 -44.76 -4.61
CA ARG A 47 31.60 -44.22 -4.04
C ARG A 47 31.31 -42.83 -4.60
N ILE A 48 32.30 -41.93 -4.58
CA ILE A 48 32.16 -40.57 -5.11
C ILE A 48 31.87 -40.61 -6.61
N SER A 49 32.57 -41.48 -7.35
CA SER A 49 32.35 -41.66 -8.78
C SER A 49 30.93 -42.19 -9.09
N HIS A 50 30.43 -43.16 -8.32
CA HIS A 50 29.08 -43.71 -8.49
C HIS A 50 28.00 -42.70 -8.15
N VAL A 51 28.12 -41.98 -7.02
CA VAL A 51 27.16 -40.92 -6.64
C VAL A 51 27.17 -39.80 -7.67
N GLY A 52 28.34 -39.41 -8.18
CA GLY A 52 28.46 -38.41 -9.25
C GLY A 52 27.75 -38.83 -10.53
N ARG A 53 27.87 -40.10 -10.94
CA ARG A 53 27.18 -40.66 -12.11
C ARG A 53 25.67 -40.74 -11.91
N VAL A 54 25.21 -41.18 -10.75
CA VAL A 54 23.78 -41.21 -10.40
C VAL A 54 23.20 -39.79 -10.38
N SER A 55 23.89 -38.81 -9.78
CA SER A 55 23.48 -37.41 -9.79
C SER A 55 23.37 -36.83 -11.21
N ALA A 56 24.26 -37.25 -12.13
CA ALA A 56 24.19 -36.85 -13.53
C ALA A 56 22.91 -37.35 -14.23
N CYS A 57 22.40 -38.55 -13.88
CA CYS A 57 21.13 -39.07 -14.39
C CYS A 57 19.91 -38.21 -13.99
N PHE A 58 20.02 -37.41 -12.92
CA PHE A 58 18.98 -36.45 -12.51
C PHE A 58 19.17 -35.05 -13.09
N ARG A 59 20.36 -34.74 -13.63
CA ARG A 59 20.67 -33.42 -14.22
C ARG A 59 20.21 -33.26 -15.66
N THR A 60 19.91 -34.35 -16.36
CA THR A 60 19.41 -34.34 -17.75
C THR A 60 18.05 -34.99 -17.86
N ARG A 61 17.01 -34.24 -17.51
CA ARG A 61 15.70 -34.36 -18.16
C ARG A 61 15.16 -32.97 -18.44
N LYS A 62 15.78 -32.30 -19.41
CA LYS A 62 15.08 -31.30 -20.22
C LYS A 62 13.98 -32.11 -20.95
N PRO A 63 12.69 -31.81 -20.79
CA PRO A 63 11.65 -32.58 -21.44
C PRO A 63 11.70 -32.26 -22.94
N GLU A 64 12.35 -33.11 -23.72
CA GLU A 64 12.08 -33.21 -25.15
C GLU A 64 10.65 -33.75 -25.29
N GLY A 65 9.74 -32.90 -25.75
CA GLY A 65 8.44 -33.34 -26.26
C GLY A 65 7.23 -33.27 -25.32
N ILE A 66 7.18 -32.31 -24.39
CA ILE A 66 5.87 -31.82 -23.89
C ILE A 66 5.70 -30.43 -24.48
N PRO A 67 4.60 -30.13 -25.22
CA PRO A 67 4.35 -28.77 -25.66
C PRO A 67 4.43 -27.89 -24.43
N SER A 68 5.28 -26.87 -24.49
CA SER A 68 5.46 -25.87 -23.46
C SER A 68 4.08 -25.39 -23.01
N GLY A 69 3.60 -25.95 -21.89
CA GLY A 69 2.59 -25.31 -21.08
C GLY A 69 3.25 -24.08 -20.50
N ASP A 70 3.26 -23.00 -21.27
CA ASP A 70 2.46 -21.78 -21.08
C ASP A 70 1.97 -21.44 -19.66
N ARG A 71 2.62 -21.93 -18.60
CA ARG A 71 2.04 -21.93 -17.26
C ARG A 71 2.80 -21.10 -16.23
N ASP A 72 3.89 -20.45 -16.59
CA ASP A 72 4.58 -19.54 -15.66
C ASP A 72 4.99 -18.18 -16.28
N ASP A 73 5.42 -18.18 -17.55
CA ASP A 73 5.63 -16.92 -18.30
C ASP A 73 4.33 -16.12 -18.47
N ASN A 74 3.21 -16.83 -18.69
CA ASN A 74 1.92 -16.19 -18.83
C ASN A 74 1.35 -15.64 -17.52
N GLN A 75 1.71 -16.18 -16.35
CA GLN A 75 1.20 -15.64 -15.08
C GLN A 75 1.85 -14.31 -14.74
N SER A 76 3.17 -14.20 -14.94
CA SER A 76 3.93 -12.96 -14.76
C SER A 76 3.54 -11.91 -15.80
N ALA A 77 3.41 -12.32 -17.07
CA ALA A 77 2.91 -11.46 -18.14
C ALA A 77 1.48 -10.96 -17.88
N HIS A 78 0.62 -11.84 -17.38
CA HIS A 78 -0.78 -11.52 -17.08
C HIS A 78 -0.89 -10.62 -15.86
N LEU A 79 -0.12 -10.85 -14.80
CA LEU A 79 -0.05 -9.95 -13.64
C LEU A 79 0.46 -8.57 -14.03
N LEU A 80 1.49 -8.50 -14.90
CA LEU A 80 1.99 -7.25 -15.45
C LEU A 80 0.94 -6.53 -16.31
N ALA A 81 0.22 -7.26 -17.18
CA ALA A 81 -0.85 -6.70 -18.00
C ALA A 81 -2.05 -6.22 -17.16
N ILE A 82 -2.38 -6.93 -16.07
CA ILE A 82 -3.43 -6.52 -15.12
C ILE A 82 -3.00 -5.27 -14.34
N LEU A 83 -1.75 -5.20 -13.88
CA LEU A 83 -1.24 -4.09 -13.07
C LEU A 83 -1.00 -2.82 -13.89
N LEU A 84 -0.57 -2.95 -15.15
CA LEU A 84 -0.25 -1.81 -16.03
C LEU A 84 -1.43 -1.38 -16.90
N GLY A 85 -2.53 -2.13 -16.90
CA GLY A 85 -3.77 -1.78 -17.62
C GLY A 85 -3.66 -1.86 -19.14
N GLU A 86 -2.52 -2.29 -19.68
CA GLU A 86 -2.25 -2.36 -21.11
C GLU A 86 -1.55 -3.68 -21.45
N LYS A 87 -1.99 -4.35 -22.53
CA LYS A 87 -1.30 -5.53 -23.06
C LYS A 87 0.01 -5.07 -23.69
N ILE A 88 1.08 -5.17 -22.93
CA ILE A 88 2.42 -4.79 -23.38
C ILE A 88 2.91 -5.83 -24.40
N SER A 89 2.53 -5.64 -25.65
CA SER A 89 2.97 -6.48 -26.75
C SER A 89 4.44 -6.17 -27.01
N GLY A 90 5.35 -7.03 -26.53
CA GLY A 90 6.78 -6.98 -26.88
C GLY A 90 7.77 -6.76 -25.72
N LEU A 91 7.31 -6.64 -24.48
CA LEU A 91 8.20 -6.66 -23.31
C LEU A 91 8.23 -8.07 -22.73
N ASP A 92 9.40 -8.70 -22.75
CA ASP A 92 9.62 -10.02 -22.17
C ASP A 92 9.41 -9.91 -20.64
N PRO A 93 8.26 -10.36 -20.10
CA PRO A 93 7.86 -10.11 -18.73
C PRO A 93 8.74 -10.85 -17.72
N THR A 94 9.54 -11.79 -18.20
CA THR A 94 10.48 -12.62 -17.45
C THR A 94 11.88 -12.00 -17.35
N THR A 95 12.14 -10.84 -17.96
CA THR A 95 13.43 -10.18 -17.77
C THR A 95 13.57 -9.64 -16.33
N PRO A 96 14.64 -9.98 -15.61
CA PRO A 96 14.83 -9.52 -14.23
C PRO A 96 14.88 -7.99 -14.11
N GLU A 97 15.10 -7.28 -15.21
CA GLU A 97 15.12 -5.83 -15.26
C GLU A 97 13.72 -5.18 -15.28
N THR A 98 12.73 -5.79 -15.96
CA THR A 98 11.34 -5.28 -16.01
C THR A 98 10.66 -5.49 -14.67
N SER A 99 10.84 -6.66 -14.05
CA SER A 99 10.41 -6.96 -12.69
C SER A 99 11.04 -6.02 -11.65
N ARG A 100 12.33 -5.69 -11.77
CA ARG A 100 12.98 -4.68 -10.90
C ARG A 100 12.40 -3.29 -11.10
N LYS A 101 12.13 -2.87 -12.34
CA LYS A 101 11.53 -1.55 -12.65
C LYS A 101 10.10 -1.47 -12.13
N LEU A 102 9.32 -2.55 -12.23
CA LEU A 102 7.99 -2.63 -11.64
C LEU A 102 8.05 -2.54 -10.11
N ALA A 103 8.90 -3.35 -9.48
CA ALA A 103 9.08 -3.33 -8.02
C ALA A 103 9.53 -1.94 -7.53
N ALA A 104 10.44 -1.27 -8.26
CA ALA A 104 10.85 0.09 -7.96
C ALA A 104 9.70 1.11 -8.10
N SER A 105 8.84 0.94 -9.11
CA SER A 105 7.68 1.82 -9.33
C SER A 105 6.61 1.62 -8.26
N LEU A 106 6.30 0.38 -7.90
CA LEU A 106 5.39 0.04 -6.81
C LEU A 106 5.92 0.54 -5.46
N ASN A 107 7.22 0.39 -5.20
CA ASN A 107 7.85 0.94 -4.00
C ASN A 107 7.66 2.45 -3.91
N ARG A 108 7.90 3.20 -5.00
CA ARG A 108 7.65 4.64 -5.02
C ARG A 108 6.19 5.00 -4.76
N VAL A 109 5.25 4.25 -5.32
CA VAL A 109 3.82 4.47 -5.06
C VAL A 109 3.49 4.23 -3.60
N PHE A 110 3.99 3.15 -3.01
CA PHE A 110 3.76 2.85 -1.60
C PHE A 110 4.41 3.88 -0.67
N ASP A 111 5.64 4.31 -0.97
CA ASP A 111 6.34 5.31 -0.18
C ASP A 111 5.60 6.67 -0.26
N ASN A 112 5.19 7.10 -1.45
CA ASN A 112 4.38 8.33 -1.62
C ASN A 112 3.02 8.26 -0.90
N LEU A 113 2.35 7.10 -0.91
CA LEU A 113 1.10 6.91 -0.19
C LEU A 113 1.31 6.93 1.32
N ASN A 114 2.37 6.29 1.82
CA ASN A 114 2.72 6.34 3.25
C ASN A 114 3.07 7.77 3.69
N ASP A 115 3.81 8.53 2.87
CA ASP A 115 4.17 9.92 3.15
C ASP A 115 2.91 10.80 3.22
N LEU A 116 2.02 10.69 2.22
CA LEU A 116 0.77 11.44 2.20
C LEU A 116 -0.10 11.15 3.43
N VAL A 117 -0.18 9.88 3.83
CA VAL A 117 -0.98 9.45 5.00
C VAL A 117 -0.35 9.93 6.30
N THR A 118 0.97 9.86 6.38
CA THR A 118 1.72 10.36 7.53
C THR A 118 1.46 11.84 7.68
N VAL A 119 1.63 12.64 6.62
CA VAL A 119 1.34 14.08 6.62
C VAL A 119 -0.08 14.35 7.07
N ILE A 120 -1.10 13.68 6.51
CA ILE A 120 -2.50 13.87 6.91
C ILE A 120 -2.71 13.57 8.40
N ARG A 121 -2.11 12.50 8.93
CA ARG A 121 -2.30 12.13 10.35
C ARG A 121 -1.56 13.03 11.32
N THR A 122 -0.30 13.35 11.05
CA THR A 122 0.52 14.19 11.95
C THR A 122 0.07 15.64 11.91
N THR A 123 -0.24 16.18 10.73
CA THR A 123 -0.63 17.60 10.61
C THR A 123 -2.10 17.83 10.91
N LEU A 124 -3.02 16.93 10.50
CA LEU A 124 -4.46 17.22 10.57
C LEU A 124 -5.20 16.49 11.69
N LEU A 125 -4.67 15.36 12.17
CA LEU A 125 -5.36 14.49 13.13
C LEU A 125 -4.67 14.40 14.48
N GLY A 126 -3.44 14.92 14.63
CA GLY A 126 -2.68 14.89 15.88
C GLY A 126 -2.47 13.48 16.44
N LYS A 127 -2.59 12.43 15.61
CA LYS A 127 -2.43 11.03 16.03
C LYS A 127 -0.98 10.60 15.85
N ASP A 128 -0.51 9.75 16.77
CA ASP A 128 0.83 9.16 16.77
C ASP A 128 1.17 8.56 15.38
N PRO A 129 2.36 8.83 14.82
CA PRO A 129 2.77 8.34 13.50
C PRO A 129 3.07 6.84 13.47
N CYS A 130 2.63 6.06 14.47
CA CYS A 130 2.77 4.61 14.49
C CYS A 130 1.84 3.97 13.45
N PHE A 131 2.19 4.15 12.18
CA PHE A 131 1.60 3.48 11.05
C PHE A 131 2.59 2.43 10.55
N GLN A 132 2.13 1.19 10.52
CA GLN A 132 2.83 0.16 9.76
C GLN A 132 2.79 0.55 8.28
N THR A 133 3.95 0.61 7.64
CA THR A 133 4.04 0.89 6.20
C THR A 133 3.32 -0.20 5.42
N ILE A 134 2.80 0.11 4.22
CA ILE A 134 2.25 -0.88 3.28
C ILE A 134 3.19 -2.09 3.14
N ARG A 135 4.51 -1.86 3.11
CA ARG A 135 5.54 -2.91 3.03
C ARG A 135 5.57 -3.80 4.28
N HIS A 136 5.45 -3.22 5.46
CA HIS A 136 5.37 -3.98 6.73
C HIS A 136 4.11 -4.84 6.78
N ILE A 137 2.97 -4.31 6.32
CA ILE A 137 1.69 -5.04 6.29
C ILE A 137 1.74 -6.20 5.30
N ILE A 138 2.23 -5.97 4.07
CA ILE A 138 2.43 -7.05 3.08
C ILE A 138 3.38 -8.12 3.63
N SER A 139 4.45 -7.71 4.32
CA SER A 139 5.43 -8.65 4.90
C SER A 139 4.83 -9.48 6.04
N ALA A 140 3.92 -8.92 6.84
CA ALA A 140 3.25 -9.62 7.93
C ALA A 140 2.17 -10.59 7.41
N ASP A 141 1.39 -10.18 6.39
CA ASP A 141 0.45 -11.05 5.67
C ASP A 141 1.16 -12.27 5.05
N LEU A 142 2.31 -12.06 4.39
CA LEU A 142 3.10 -13.13 3.79
C LEU A 142 3.74 -14.08 4.81
N LYS A 143 3.98 -13.60 6.04
CA LYS A 143 4.53 -14.40 7.14
C LYS A 143 3.46 -15.13 7.96
N GLY A 144 2.17 -14.90 7.66
CA GLY A 144 1.07 -15.51 8.39
C GLY A 144 0.91 -15.00 9.83
N GLU A 145 1.39 -13.79 10.12
CA GLU A 145 1.23 -13.16 11.43
C GLU A 145 -0.23 -12.68 11.60
N GLN A 146 -1.00 -13.30 12.50
CA GLN A 146 -2.45 -13.06 12.66
C GLN A 146 -2.85 -11.64 13.14
N GLU A 147 -1.91 -10.79 13.55
CA GLU A 147 -2.21 -9.47 14.11
C GLU A 147 -2.08 -8.30 13.13
N SER A 148 -1.56 -8.50 11.91
CA SER A 148 -1.47 -7.42 10.94
C SER A 148 -2.82 -7.12 10.28
N LYS A 149 -3.29 -5.87 10.42
CA LYS A 149 -4.44 -5.36 9.67
C LYS A 149 -4.21 -5.58 8.17
N SER A 150 -5.15 -6.22 7.48
CA SER A 150 -5.01 -6.53 6.05
C SER A 150 -4.70 -5.27 5.22
N LEU A 151 -3.97 -5.44 4.11
CA LEU A 151 -3.66 -4.34 3.20
C LEU A 151 -4.92 -3.60 2.74
N GLU A 152 -6.03 -4.31 2.55
CA GLU A 152 -7.33 -3.72 2.20
C GLU A 152 -7.86 -2.81 3.30
N ALA A 153 -7.79 -3.24 4.56
CA ALA A 153 -8.17 -2.41 5.71
C ALA A 153 -7.28 -1.16 5.82
N HIS A 154 -5.98 -1.30 5.50
CA HIS A 154 -5.05 -0.19 5.45
C HIS A 154 -5.42 0.82 4.35
N LEU A 155 -5.61 0.37 3.09
CA LEU A 155 -6.02 1.23 1.99
C LEU A 155 -7.39 1.90 2.25
N ARG A 156 -8.31 1.20 2.93
CA ARG A 156 -9.58 1.77 3.37
C ARG A 156 -9.38 2.91 4.38
N GLN A 157 -8.43 2.79 5.31
CA GLN A 157 -8.08 3.88 6.23
C GLN A 157 -7.49 5.09 5.49
N ILE A 158 -6.62 4.87 4.50
CA ILE A 158 -6.06 5.95 3.66
C ILE A 158 -7.18 6.70 2.94
N LYS A 159 -8.07 5.97 2.27
CA LYS A 159 -9.24 6.53 1.58
C LYS A 159 -10.15 7.28 2.56
N GLY A 160 -10.36 6.72 3.76
CA GLY A 160 -11.14 7.34 4.81
C GLY A 160 -10.56 8.69 5.27
N ALA A 161 -9.25 8.74 5.52
CA ALA A 161 -8.55 9.96 5.90
C ALA A 161 -8.68 11.05 4.82
N PHE A 162 -8.45 10.69 3.55
CA PHE A 162 -8.60 11.64 2.43
C PHE A 162 -10.02 12.20 2.30
N LEU A 163 -11.05 11.34 2.44
CA LEU A 163 -12.44 11.77 2.36
C LEU A 163 -12.82 12.70 3.53
N ILE A 164 -12.31 12.42 4.73
CA ILE A 164 -12.51 13.29 5.90
C ILE A 164 -11.85 14.65 5.67
N THR A 165 -10.59 14.66 5.25
CA THR A 165 -9.86 15.90 4.90
C THR A 165 -10.63 16.72 3.86
N ARG A 166 -11.12 16.09 2.78
CA ARG A 166 -11.88 16.81 1.75
C ARG A 166 -13.17 17.44 2.30
N GLU A 167 -13.92 16.69 3.12
CA GLU A 167 -15.17 17.19 3.70
C GLU A 167 -14.92 18.29 4.73
N ALA A 168 -13.88 18.13 5.55
CA ALA A 168 -13.46 19.13 6.51
C ALA A 168 -13.05 20.43 5.83
N PHE A 169 -12.29 20.36 4.73
CA PHE A 169 -11.89 21.54 3.97
C PHE A 169 -13.10 22.29 3.42
N ARG A 170 -14.05 21.57 2.80
CA ARG A 170 -15.29 22.15 2.28
C ARG A 170 -16.12 22.81 3.38
N THR A 171 -16.16 22.19 4.56
CA THR A 171 -16.91 22.69 5.71
C THR A 171 -16.24 23.94 6.28
N ALA A 172 -14.93 23.91 6.54
CA ALA A 172 -14.19 25.05 7.06
C ALA A 172 -14.26 26.26 6.11
N ALA A 173 -14.11 26.03 4.79
CA ALA A 173 -14.28 27.09 3.79
C ALA A 173 -15.68 27.71 3.82
N ARG A 174 -16.73 26.89 3.94
CA ARG A 174 -18.10 27.40 4.08
C ARG A 174 -18.30 28.18 5.38
N THR A 175 -17.73 27.71 6.49
CA THR A 175 -17.81 28.38 7.79
C THR A 175 -17.15 29.76 7.72
N GLU A 176 -15.94 29.86 7.16
CA GLU A 176 -15.24 31.15 7.04
C GLU A 176 -15.96 32.10 6.09
N VAL A 177 -16.45 31.63 4.95
CA VAL A 177 -17.25 32.45 4.04
C VAL A 177 -18.55 32.90 4.71
N ALA A 178 -19.23 32.02 5.44
CA ALA A 178 -20.44 32.37 6.19
C ALA A 178 -20.15 33.43 7.26
N ARG A 179 -19.01 33.35 7.95
CA ARG A 179 -18.56 34.36 8.91
C ARG A 179 -18.36 35.72 8.25
N ILE A 180 -17.73 35.75 7.08
CA ILE A 180 -17.55 37.00 6.31
C ILE A 180 -18.89 37.59 5.88
N LEU A 181 -19.80 36.76 5.37
CA LEU A 181 -21.13 37.20 4.93
C LEU A 181 -21.98 37.72 6.10
N ASP A 182 -21.91 37.08 7.26
CA ASP A 182 -22.59 37.49 8.49
C ASP A 182 -22.00 38.78 9.08
N GLU A 183 -20.68 38.97 9.00
CA GLU A 183 -20.02 40.21 9.47
C GLU A 183 -20.42 41.41 8.60
N LEU A 184 -20.55 41.20 7.29
CA LEU A 184 -20.90 42.19 6.28
C LEU A 184 -22.40 42.27 5.96
N ASP A 185 -23.25 41.58 6.73
CA ASP A 185 -24.70 41.58 6.51
C ASP A 185 -25.29 42.99 6.73
N PRO A 186 -25.85 43.62 5.67
CA PRO A 186 -26.43 44.96 5.77
C PRO A 186 -27.56 45.06 6.80
N GLU A 187 -28.37 44.01 6.96
CA GLU A 187 -29.51 44.00 7.90
C GLU A 187 -29.00 43.95 9.35
N LYS A 188 -27.96 43.16 9.60
CA LYS A 188 -27.30 43.09 10.91
C LYS A 188 -26.61 44.40 11.28
N ILE A 189 -25.94 45.03 10.31
CA ILE A 189 -25.33 46.36 10.46
C ILE A 189 -26.41 47.42 10.75
N ALA A 190 -27.55 47.34 10.06
CA ALA A 190 -28.69 48.24 10.26
C ALA A 190 -29.39 48.06 11.63
N GLY A 191 -29.49 46.82 12.11
CA GLY A 191 -30.10 46.47 13.41
C GLY A 191 -29.24 46.80 14.64
N GLY A 192 -27.91 46.85 14.49
CA GLY A 192 -26.99 47.20 15.59
C GLY A 192 -26.98 48.69 15.98
N SER A 193 -27.57 49.57 15.16
CA SER A 193 -27.54 51.03 15.33
C SER A 193 -28.76 51.61 16.08
N GLU A 194 -29.52 50.79 16.82
CA GLU A 194 -30.67 51.25 17.62
C GLU A 194 -30.30 51.95 18.94
N LYS A 195 -29.52 53.03 18.89
CA LYS A 195 -29.43 54.01 19.99
C LYS A 195 -29.16 55.42 19.47
N GLY A 196 -30.13 56.03 18.79
CA GLY A 196 -30.03 57.45 18.50
C GLY A 196 -31.06 58.00 17.53
N LEU A 197 -31.58 59.18 17.86
CA LEU A 197 -32.59 59.97 17.16
C LEU A 197 -32.12 60.52 15.79
N LYS A 198 -31.44 59.72 14.96
CA LYS A 198 -30.90 60.16 13.65
C LYS A 198 -31.83 59.72 12.52
N PHE A 199 -32.39 60.67 11.79
CA PHE A 199 -33.32 60.42 10.68
C PHE A 199 -32.63 60.42 9.31
N GLY A 200 -33.07 59.51 8.43
CA GLY A 200 -32.85 59.54 6.98
C GLY A 200 -31.40 59.53 6.52
N PHE A 201 -30.95 60.63 5.91
CA PHE A 201 -29.64 60.74 5.25
C PHE A 201 -28.46 60.54 6.21
N MET A 202 -28.56 61.03 7.45
CA MET A 202 -27.49 60.84 8.45
C MET A 202 -27.37 59.38 8.87
N ARG A 203 -28.49 58.67 9.01
CA ARG A 203 -28.50 57.23 9.30
C ARG A 203 -27.87 56.43 8.15
N ARG A 204 -28.14 56.79 6.90
CA ARG A 204 -27.55 56.11 5.73
C ARG A 204 -26.05 56.33 5.62
N ALA A 205 -25.57 57.55 5.89
CA ALA A 205 -24.14 57.86 5.90
C ALA A 205 -23.42 57.09 7.02
N ASP A 206 -23.99 57.06 8.23
CA ASP A 206 -23.45 56.30 9.36
C ASP A 206 -23.37 54.79 9.06
N LEU A 207 -24.43 54.20 8.48
CA LEU A 207 -24.44 52.78 8.10
C LEU A 207 -23.41 52.45 7.02
N PHE A 208 -23.18 53.36 6.08
CA PHE A 208 -22.17 53.18 5.04
C PHE A 208 -20.75 53.23 5.61
N GLU A 209 -20.47 54.16 6.54
CA GLU A 209 -19.17 54.20 7.21
C GLU A 209 -18.93 52.95 8.07
N ILE A 210 -19.94 52.47 8.80
CA ILE A 210 -19.84 51.20 9.56
C ILE A 210 -19.55 50.03 8.62
N TYR A 211 -20.26 49.94 7.49
CA TYR A 211 -19.99 48.90 6.51
C TYR A 211 -18.55 48.97 5.97
N LYS A 212 -18.08 50.17 5.65
CA LYS A 212 -16.73 50.39 5.13
C LYS A 212 -15.65 50.00 6.16
N GLU A 213 -15.85 50.35 7.43
CA GLU A 213 -14.98 49.95 8.54
C GLU A 213 -14.91 48.42 8.65
N LYS A 214 -16.06 47.74 8.70
CA LYS A 214 -16.12 46.27 8.73
C LYS A 214 -15.48 45.61 7.52
N TYR A 215 -15.71 46.15 6.33
CA TYR A 215 -15.08 45.66 5.11
C TYR A 215 -13.55 45.81 5.17
N ASP A 216 -13.05 46.96 5.64
CA ASP A 216 -11.62 47.18 5.78
C ASP A 216 -10.98 46.25 6.82
N ASP A 217 -11.70 45.92 7.89
CA ASP A 217 -11.24 44.95 8.89
C ASP A 217 -11.18 43.53 8.32
N VAL A 218 -12.22 43.09 7.60
CA VAL A 218 -12.20 41.81 6.88
C VAL A 218 -11.05 41.78 5.86
N ARG A 219 -10.83 42.88 5.12
CA ARG A 219 -9.76 42.99 4.13
C ARG A 219 -8.37 42.91 4.79
N LYS A 220 -8.14 43.62 5.89
CA LYS A 220 -6.87 43.57 6.64
C LYS A 220 -6.63 42.18 7.23
N TRP A 221 -7.66 41.56 7.77
CA TRP A 221 -7.59 40.18 8.26
C TRP A 221 -7.23 39.21 7.13
N PHE A 222 -7.92 39.27 5.99
CA PHE A 222 -7.65 38.43 4.82
C PHE A 222 -6.23 38.60 4.27
N ALA A 223 -5.73 39.84 4.23
CA ALA A 223 -4.37 40.15 3.76
C ALA A 223 -3.27 39.74 4.77
N SER A 224 -3.65 39.36 5.99
CA SER A 224 -2.72 38.93 7.04
C SER A 224 -2.62 37.41 7.13
N GLU A 225 -1.54 36.90 7.74
CA GLU A 225 -1.39 35.47 8.00
C GLU A 225 -2.48 34.90 8.93
N ARG A 226 -3.14 35.76 9.72
CA ARG A 226 -4.24 35.36 10.62
C ARG A 226 -5.41 34.71 9.88
N PHE A 227 -5.66 35.08 8.63
CA PHE A 227 -6.66 34.42 7.80
C PHE A 227 -6.36 32.93 7.67
N LEU A 228 -5.12 32.62 7.29
CA LEU A 228 -4.69 31.25 7.06
C LEU A 228 -4.66 30.46 8.38
N GLU A 229 -4.21 31.09 9.47
CA GLU A 229 -4.22 30.48 10.81
C GLU A 229 -5.64 30.15 11.28
N ASP A 230 -6.59 31.09 11.17
CA ASP A 230 -7.99 30.87 11.54
C ASP A 230 -8.61 29.77 10.69
N PHE A 231 -8.34 29.78 9.38
CA PHE A 231 -8.83 28.76 8.45
C PHE A 231 -8.27 27.37 8.79
N ILE A 232 -6.96 27.25 9.03
CA ILE A 232 -6.31 25.99 9.42
C ILE A 232 -6.89 25.47 10.73
N ARG A 233 -7.07 26.35 11.73
CA ARG A 233 -7.65 25.97 13.03
C ARG A 233 -9.07 25.43 12.89
N GLU A 234 -9.92 26.09 12.10
CA GLU A 234 -11.29 25.60 11.86
C GLU A 234 -11.26 24.29 11.05
N PHE A 235 -10.36 24.17 10.09
CA PHE A 235 -10.17 22.94 9.30
C PHE A 235 -9.75 21.74 10.15
N GLU A 236 -8.76 21.91 11.04
CA GLU A 236 -8.32 20.89 12.00
C GLU A 236 -9.44 20.48 12.94
N LYS A 237 -10.16 21.46 13.50
CA LYS A 237 -11.31 21.23 14.38
C LYS A 237 -12.40 20.40 13.68
N VAL A 238 -12.70 20.69 12.41
CA VAL A 238 -13.66 19.88 11.65
C VAL A 238 -13.10 18.48 11.37
N CYS A 239 -11.81 18.33 11.04
CA CYS A 239 -11.17 17.03 10.87
C CYS A 239 -11.32 16.16 12.13
N GLN A 240 -10.98 16.71 13.30
CA GLN A 240 -11.08 16.02 14.59
C GLN A 240 -12.52 15.63 14.93
N ARG A 241 -13.48 16.51 14.69
CA ARG A 241 -14.91 16.21 14.87
C ARG A 241 -15.37 15.06 13.98
N LEU A 242 -15.08 15.12 12.67
CA LEU A 242 -15.46 14.06 11.73
C LEU A 242 -14.78 12.73 12.01
N VAL A 243 -13.53 12.74 12.49
CA VAL A 243 -12.84 11.53 12.96
C VAL A 243 -13.48 10.97 14.21
N SER A 244 -13.96 11.80 15.14
CA SER A 244 -14.64 11.33 16.34
C SER A 244 -16.01 10.73 16.01
N GLU A 245 -16.78 11.38 15.14
CA GLU A 245 -18.08 10.90 14.67
C GLU A 245 -17.99 9.59 13.86
N LYS A 246 -16.93 9.43 13.06
CA LYS A 246 -16.71 8.22 12.25
C LYS A 246 -15.86 7.16 12.95
N GLY A 247 -15.03 7.54 13.92
CA GLY A 247 -14.17 6.63 14.69
C GLY A 247 -14.98 5.68 15.57
N GLY A 248 -16.10 6.14 16.12
CA GLY A 248 -17.06 5.28 16.84
C GLY A 248 -17.71 4.19 15.97
N LEU A 249 -17.61 4.29 14.63
CA LEU A 249 -18.12 3.28 13.68
C LEU A 249 -17.06 2.23 13.28
N TYR A 250 -15.77 2.45 13.56
CA TYR A 250 -14.68 1.52 13.20
C TYR A 250 -13.99 0.86 14.41
N GLU A 251 -14.33 1.24 15.65
CA GLU A 251 -13.91 0.51 16.86
C GLU A 251 -14.86 -0.64 17.23
N ASN A 252 -16.03 -0.76 16.57
CA ASN A 252 -17.04 -1.79 16.82
C ASN A 252 -17.23 -2.76 15.63
N ALA A 253 -16.26 -2.84 14.70
CA ALA A 253 -16.31 -3.71 13.53
C ALA A 253 -15.04 -4.54 13.39
#